data_AF-A0A972BGZ2-F1
#
_entry.id   AF-A0A972BGZ2-F1
#
_cell.length_a   1.000
_cell.length_b   1.000
_cell.length_c   1.000
_cell.angle_alpha   90.00
_cell.angle_beta   90.00
_cell.angle_gamma   90.00
#
_symmetry.space_group_name_H-M   'P 1'
#
loop_
_entity.id
_entity.type
_entity.pdbx_description
1 polymer ?
#
loop_
_entity_poly.entity_id
_entity_poly.type
_entity_poly.pdbx_seq_one_letter_code
_entity_poly.pdbx_strand_id
1 'polypeptide(L)' 'MAIKWTPNLAVGIEKIDEQHKVLFERINALIEACNQGKGKDTVADLITFLKDYVVFHFRDEQQIMLNYKYPQYEQHK' A
#
# COMPACT_ATOMS: atom_id res chain seq x y z
N MET A 1 -16.18 -8.86 0.17
CA MET A 1 -15.58 -9.12 1.51
C MET A 1 -14.35 -8.23 1.64
N ALA A 2 -14.23 -7.45 2.71
CA ALA A 2 -13.11 -6.51 2.90
C ALA A 2 -11.81 -7.24 3.30
N ILE A 3 -10.67 -6.71 2.85
CA ILE A 3 -9.33 -7.13 3.25
C ILE A 3 -8.95 -6.39 4.53
N LYS A 4 -8.76 -7.09 5.64
CA LYS A 4 -8.44 -6.45 6.92
C LYS A 4 -6.94 -6.34 7.11
N TRP A 5 -6.48 -5.13 7.48
CA TRP A 5 -5.17 -4.97 8.09
C TRP A 5 -5.16 -5.71 9.43
N THR A 6 -4.08 -6.43 9.70
CA THR A 6 -3.87 -7.13 10.98
C THR A 6 -2.44 -6.88 11.46
N PRO A 7 -2.17 -6.93 12.77
CA PRO A 7 -0.82 -6.77 13.29
C PRO A 7 0.21 -7.72 12.67
N ASN A 8 -0.20 -8.88 12.16
CA ASN A 8 0.68 -9.85 11.50
C ASN A 8 1.23 -9.37 10.15
N LEU A 9 0.67 -8.31 9.58
CA LEU A 9 1.14 -7.68 8.34
C LEU A 9 2.11 -6.53 8.61
N ALA A 10 2.27 -6.12 9.88
CA ALA A 10 3.18 -5.06 10.24
C ALA A 10 4.64 -5.50 10.06
N VAL A 11 5.46 -4.60 9.52
CA VAL A 11 6.91 -4.78 9.41
C VAL A 11 7.65 -4.17 10.60
N GLY A 12 6.93 -3.54 11.54
CA GLY A 12 7.47 -2.97 12.77
C GLY A 12 8.09 -1.59 12.58
N ILE A 13 7.88 -0.97 11.42
CA ILE A 13 8.30 0.39 11.11
C ILE A 13 7.04 1.20 10.93
N GLU A 14 6.68 1.98 11.95
CA GLU A 14 5.41 2.72 12.03
C GLU A 14 5.09 3.49 10.74
N LYS A 15 6.08 4.20 10.19
CA LYS A 15 5.93 4.94 8.93
C LYS A 15 5.48 4.05 7.76
N ILE A 16 6.05 2.84 7.64
CA ILE A 16 5.74 1.90 6.57
C ILE A 16 4.41 1.19 6.84
N ASP A 17 4.13 0.83 8.09
CA ASP A 17 2.88 0.20 8.49
C ASP A 17 1.68 1.14 8.24
N GLU A 18 1.82 2.43 8.52
CA GLU A 18 0.79 3.44 8.17
C GLU A 18 0.59 3.55 6.65
N GLN A 19 1.66 3.44 5.86
CA GLN A 19 1.54 3.46 4.40
C GLN A 19 0.77 2.23 3.88
N HIS A 20 1.05 1.05 4.42
CA HIS A 20 0.30 -0.16 4.07
C HIS A 20 -1.17 -0.07 4.49
N LYS A 21 -1.49 0.47 5.67
CA LYS A 21 -2.89 0.66 6.10
C LYS A 21 -3.69 1.50 5.10
N VAL A 22 -3.11 2.60 4.60
CA VAL A 22 -3.75 3.43 3.58
C VAL A 22 -4.00 2.65 2.28
N LEU A 23 -3.07 1.78 1.84
CA LEU A 23 -3.31 0.89 0.70
C LEU A 23 -4.53 -0.03 0.94
N PHE A 24 -4.61 -0.63 2.13
CA PHE A 24 -5.74 -1.50 2.50
C PHE A 24 -7.07 -0.75 2.50
N GLU A 25 -7.10 0.48 3.02
CA GLU A 25 -8.29 1.34 2.99
C GLU A 25 -8.76 1.61 1.57
N ARG A 26 -7.84 1.94 0.66
CA ARG A 26 -8.16 2.24 -0.75
C ARG A 26 -8.66 1.01 -1.50
N ILE A 27 -8.06 -0.15 -1.25
CA ILE A 27 -8.53 -1.42 -1.82
C ILE A 27 -9.92 -1.78 -1.30
N ASN A 28 -10.17 -1.60 0.00
CA ASN A 28 -11.48 -1.85 0.58
C ASN A 28 -12.57 -0.91 0.05
N ALA A 29 -12.24 0.35 -0.18
CA ALA A 29 -13.15 1.31 -0.81
C ALA A 29 -13.53 0.85 -2.23
N LEU A 30 -12.58 0.31 -3.00
CA LEU A 30 -12.88 -0.28 -4.30
C LEU A 30 -13.78 -1.52 -4.18
N ILE A 31 -13.47 -2.44 -3.26
CA ILE A 31 -14.29 -3.65 -3.06
C ILE A 31 -15.74 -3.26 -2.72
N GLU A 32 -15.92 -2.25 -1.87
CA GLU A 32 -17.24 -1.77 -1.50
C GLU A 32 -17.97 -1.12 -2.68
N ALA A 33 -17.28 -0.29 -3.47
CA ALA A 33 -17.84 0.29 -4.69
C ALA A 33 -18.26 -0.80 -5.69
N CYS A 34 -17.47 -1.87 -5.84
CA CYS A 34 -17.82 -3.03 -6.66
C CYS A 34 -19.10 -3.71 -6.16
N ASN A 35 -19.25 -3.92 -4.84
CA ASN A 35 -20.47 -4.51 -4.27
C ASN A 35 -21.73 -3.66 -4.52
N GLN A 36 -21.56 -2.34 -4.66
CA GLN A 36 -22.63 -1.39 -4.94
C GLN A 36 -22.88 -1.15 -6.44
N GLY A 37 -22.17 -1.85 -7.34
CA GLY A 37 -22.28 -1.63 -8.78
C GLY A 37 -21.59 -0.35 -9.30
N LYS A 38 -20.77 0.31 -8.48
CA LYS A 38 -20.04 1.55 -8.78
C LYS A 38 -18.54 1.34 -9.05
N GLY A 39 -18.11 0.08 -9.19
CA GLY A 39 -16.69 -0.26 -9.26
C GLY A 39 -15.92 0.39 -10.42
N LYS A 40 -16.58 0.69 -11.55
CA LYS A 40 -15.91 1.31 -12.71
C LYS A 40 -15.31 2.68 -12.39
N ASP A 41 -16.07 3.54 -11.72
CA ASP A 41 -15.62 4.90 -11.41
C ASP A 41 -14.49 4.85 -10.36
N THR A 42 -14.67 4.04 -9.33
CA THR A 42 -13.69 3.87 -8.25
C THR A 42 -12.39 3.18 -8.70
N VAL A 43 -12.44 2.35 -9.75
CA VAL A 43 -11.23 1.75 -10.34
C VAL A 43 -10.30 2.83 -10.90
N ALA A 44 -10.84 3.82 -11.63
CA ALA A 44 -10.02 4.86 -12.25
C ALA A 44 -9.34 5.73 -11.17
N ASP A 45 -10.08 6.06 -10.11
CA ASP A 45 -9.57 6.80 -8.96
C ASP A 45 -8.48 6.01 -8.23
N LEU A 46 -8.68 4.69 -8.02
CA LEU A 46 -7.69 3.84 -7.38
C LEU A 46 -6.40 3.76 -8.21
N ILE A 47 -6.50 3.58 -9.52
CA ILE A 47 -5.33 3.54 -10.41
C ILE A 47 -4.56 4.86 -10.36
N THR A 48 -5.28 5.99 -10.37
CA THR A 48 -4.69 7.33 -10.27
C THR A 48 -3.96 7.51 -8.94
N PHE A 49 -4.58 7.10 -7.84
CA PHE A 49 -3.95 7.11 -6.52
C PHE A 49 -2.69 6.22 -6.49
N LEU A 50 -2.78 4.98 -6.98
CA LEU A 50 -1.68 4.02 -6.94
C LEU A 50 -0.46 4.50 -7.72
N LYS A 51 -0.66 5.20 -8.85
CA LYS A 51 0.42 5.71 -9.70
C LYS A 51 1.48 6.48 -8.91
N ASP A 52 1.05 7.35 -8.01
CA ASP A 52 1.97 8.18 -7.21
C ASP A 52 2.28 7.52 -5.87
N TYR A 53 1.30 6.85 -5.26
CA TYR A 53 1.42 6.32 -3.91
C TYR A 53 2.41 5.16 -3.81
N VAL A 54 2.43 4.23 -4.78
CA VAL A 54 3.36 3.09 -4.74
C VAL A 54 4.80 3.54 -4.93
N VAL A 55 5.03 4.57 -5.76
CA VAL A 55 6.36 5.15 -5.97
C VAL A 55 6.85 5.82 -4.69
N PHE A 56 5.98 6.59 -4.02
CA PHE A 56 6.26 7.19 -2.72
C PHE A 56 6.58 6.12 -1.67
N HIS A 57 5.76 5.08 -1.58
CA HIS A 57 5.91 3.99 -0.63
C HIS A 57 7.24 3.25 -0.82
N PHE A 58 7.54 2.78 -2.04
CA PHE A 58 8.78 2.05 -2.30
C PHE A 58 10.01 2.93 -2.12
N ARG A 59 9.95 4.22 -2.48
CA ARG A 59 11.06 5.16 -2.19
C ARG A 59 11.36 5.21 -0.70
N ASP A 60 10.32 5.30 0.13
CA ASP A 60 10.48 5.39 1.58
C ASP A 60 11.03 4.09 2.19
N GLU A 61 10.56 2.92 1.74
CA GLU A 61 11.13 1.61 2.12
C GLU A 61 12.61 1.51 1.71
N GLN A 62 12.91 1.82 0.44
CA GLN A 62 14.26 1.75 -0.11
C GLN A 62 15.22 2.69 0.62
N GLN A 63 14.78 3.91 0.96
CA GLN A 63 15.60 4.85 1.73
C GLN A 63 15.95 4.29 3.11
N ILE A 64 15.00 3.66 3.79
CA ILE A 64 15.25 3.01 5.08
C ILE A 64 16.22 1.84 4.91
N MET A 65 15.98 0.97 3.92
CA MET A 65 16.84 -0.17 3.63
C MET A 65 18.29 0.25 3.35
N LEU A 66 18.50 1.29 2.54
CA LEU A 66 19.83 1.84 2.27
C LEU A 66 20.49 2.41 3.52
N ASN A 67 19.76 3.19 4.33
CA ASN A 67 20.27 3.80 5.55
C ASN A 67 20.75 2.74 6.57
N TYR A 68 20.04 1.61 6.65
CA TYR A 68 20.37 0.51 7.56
C TYR A 68 21.18 -0.61 6.89
N LYS A 69 21.62 -0.43 5.64
CA LYS A 69 22.41 -1.41 4.87
C LYS A 69 21.74 -2.80 4.84
N TYR A 70 20.45 -2.82 4.55
CA TYR A 70 19.66 -4.05 4.47
C TYR A 70 20.31 -5.03 3.47
N PRO A 71 20.68 -6.26 3.89
CA PRO A 71 21.47 -7.17 3.06
C PRO A 71 20.80 -7.62 1.75
N GLN A 72 19.47 -7.59 1.68
CA GLN A 72 18.69 -8.03 0.53
C GLN A 72 18.07 -6.86 -0.26
N TYR A 73 18.63 -5.66 -0.12
CA TYR A 73 18.11 -4.46 -0.80
C TYR A 73 17.96 -4.64 -2.31
N GLU A 74 18.96 -5.23 -2.98
CA GLU A 74 18.92 -5.41 -4.44
C GLU A 74 17.81 -6.37 -4.91
N GLN A 75 17.42 -7.35 -4.09
CA GLN A 75 16.30 -8.23 -4.41
C GLN A 75 14.94 -7.61 -4.08
N HIS A 76 14.89 -6.67 -3.13
CA HIS A 76 13.66 -6.00 -2.71
C HIS A 76 13.27 -4.84 -3.64
N LYS A 77 14.27 -4.12 -4.17
CA LYS A 77 14.09 -2.88 -4.94
C LYS A 77 13.19 -3.01 -6.16
#